data_AF-B1B5C5-F1
#
_entry.id   AF-B1B5C5-F1
#
_cell.length_a   1.000
_cell.length_b   1.000
_cell.length_c   1.000
_cell.angle_alpha   90.00
_cell.angle_beta   90.00
_cell.angle_gamma   90.00
#
_symmetry.space_group_name_H-M   'P 1'
#
loop_
_entity.id
_entity.type
_entity.pdbx_description
1 polymer ?
#
loop_
_entity_poly.entity_id
_entity_poly.type
_entity_poly.pdbx_seq_one_letter_code
_entity_poly.pdbx_strand_id
1 'polypeptide(L)' 'VKIEKDLMKTIPKKYWMNFSFLIQTLGRIICKARNPGHIVCPLNEICPSSQK' A
#
# COMPACT_ATOMS: atom_id res chain seq x y z
N VAL A 1 -1.23 8.11 15.45
CA VAL A 1 -2.10 8.92 14.55
C VAL A 1 -1.38 9.71 13.44
N LYS A 2 -0.04 9.72 13.30
CA LYS A 2 0.62 10.48 12.20
C LYS A 2 0.21 9.98 10.80
N ILE A 3 0.35 8.67 10.55
CA ILE A 3 0.10 8.06 9.23
C ILE A 3 -1.34 8.27 8.74
N GLU A 4 -2.34 8.09 9.62
CA GLU A 4 -3.75 8.30 9.26
C GLU A 4 -4.03 9.76 8.87
N LYS A 5 -3.51 10.73 9.63
CA LYS A 5 -3.68 12.16 9.33
C LYS A 5 -3.02 12.56 8.02
N ASP A 6 -1.87 11.99 7.68
CA ASP A 6 -1.20 12.26 6.41
C ASP A 6 -1.94 11.61 5.23
N LEU A 7 -2.47 10.39 5.40
CA LEU A 7 -3.32 9.75 4.40
C LEU A 7 -4.60 10.55 4.11
N MET A 8 -5.24 11.10 5.14
CA MET A 8 -6.45 11.92 5.00
C MET A 8 -6.20 13.23 4.21
N LYS A 9 -4.97 13.77 4.22
CA LYS A 9 -4.60 14.96 3.44
C LYS A 9 -4.36 14.63 1.97
N THR A 10 -3.77 13.47 1.68
CA THR A 10 -3.40 13.07 0.32
C THR A 10 -4.56 12.43 -0.43
N ILE A 11 -5.43 11.68 0.27
CA ILE A 11 -6.48 10.87 -0.34
C ILE A 11 -7.84 11.54 -0.15
N PRO A 12 -8.62 11.78 -1.22
CA PRO A 12 -9.99 12.28 -1.12
C PRO A 12 -10.88 11.36 -0.27
N LYS A 13 -11.74 11.94 0.58
CA LYS A 13 -12.67 11.21 1.48
C LYS A 13 -13.44 10.08 0.81
N LYS A 14 -13.88 10.27 -0.43
CA LYS A 14 -14.63 9.27 -1.21
C LYS A 14 -13.88 7.93 -1.42
N TYR A 15 -12.55 7.93 -1.29
CA TYR A 15 -11.72 6.74 -1.52
C TYR A 15 -11.19 6.11 -0.24
N TRP A 16 -11.45 6.64 0.96
CA TRP A 16 -10.84 6.13 2.19
C TRP A 16 -11.14 4.66 2.47
N MET A 17 -12.41 4.26 2.25
CA MET A 17 -12.83 2.87 2.45
C MET A 17 -12.15 1.94 1.44
N ASN A 18 -12.21 2.29 0.16
CA ASN A 18 -11.58 1.52 -0.92
C ASN A 18 -10.07 1.43 -0.72
N PHE A 19 -9.42 2.54 -0.36
CA PHE A 19 -7.98 2.57 -0.13
C PHE A 19 -7.58 1.65 1.02
N SER A 20 -8.32 1.68 2.13
CA SER A 20 -8.08 0.79 3.27
C SER A 20 -8.20 -0.68 2.89
N PHE A 21 -9.20 -1.03 2.06
CA PHE A 21 -9.37 -2.39 1.55
C PHE A 21 -8.26 -2.79 0.56
N LEU A 22 -7.84 -1.87 -0.31
CA LEU A 22 -6.76 -2.10 -1.27
C LEU A 22 -5.43 -2.37 -0.57
N ILE A 23 -5.07 -1.57 0.44
CA ILE A 23 -3.83 -1.77 1.21
C ILE A 23 -3.86 -3.10 1.98
N GLN A 24 -4.99 -3.46 2.60
CA GLN A 24 -5.12 -4.74 3.28
C GLN A 24 -4.99 -5.93 2.31
N THR A 25 -5.66 -5.85 1.17
CA THR A 25 -5.59 -6.87 0.11
C THR A 25 -4.19 -7.01 -0.43
N LEU A 26 -3.52 -5.89 -0.73
CA LEU A 26 -2.14 -5.86 -1.18
C LEU A 26 -1.21 -6.52 -0.16
N GLY A 27 -1.31 -6.18 1.13
CA GLY A 27 -0.47 -6.75 2.18
C GLY A 27 -0.68 -8.25 2.42
N ARG A 28 -1.90 -8.76 2.20
CA ARG A 28 -2.21 -10.19 2.37
C ARG A 28 -1.77 -11.03 1.18
N ILE A 29 -1.92 -10.52 -0.03
CA ILE A 29 -1.71 -11.29 -1.26
C ILE A 29 -0.29 -11.11 -1.81
N ILE A 30 0.20 -9.87 -1.85
CA ILE A 30 1.43 -9.50 -2.58
C ILE A 30 2.53 -9.04 -1.62
N CYS A 31 2.30 -7.96 -0.87
CA CYS A 31 3.28 -7.33 0.01
C CYS A 31 3.28 -8.00 1.40
N LYS A 32 3.57 -9.30 1.42
CA LYS A 32 3.62 -10.10 2.65
C LYS A 32 4.84 -9.74 3.50
N ALA A 33 4.70 -9.80 4.81
CA ALA A 33 5.78 -9.48 5.76
C ALA A 33 7.02 -10.38 5.60
N ARG A 34 6.83 -11.64 5.18
CA ARG A 34 7.91 -12.56 4.81
C ARG A 34 7.84 -12.80 3.31
N ASN A 35 8.91 -12.48 2.59
CA ASN A 35 9.05 -12.63 1.13
C ASN A 35 7.96 -11.91 0.31
N PRO A 36 7.98 -10.57 0.23
CA PRO A 36 7.04 -9.80 -0.58
C PRO A 36 7.21 -10.10 -2.08
N GLY A 37 6.09 -10.25 -2.79
CA GLY A 37 6.05 -10.53 -4.23
C GLY A 37 6.31 -9.30 -5.10
N HIS A 38 7.49 -8.69 -5.02
CA HIS A 38 7.82 -7.44 -5.73
C HIS A 38 7.66 -7.54 -7.26
N ILE A 39 8.04 -8.67 -7.86
CA ILE A 39 7.93 -8.92 -9.31
C ILE A 39 6.51 -8.73 -9.85
N VAL A 40 5.51 -9.13 -9.07
CA VAL A 40 4.08 -9.04 -9.47
C VAL A 40 3.38 -7.85 -8.83
N CYS A 41 4.10 -7.01 -8.08
CA CYS A 41 3.51 -5.88 -7.38
C CYS A 41 3.24 -4.73 -8.37
N PRO A 42 2.02 -4.19 -8.43
CA PRO A 42 1.73 -3.05 -9.31
C PRO A 42 2.47 -1.78 -8.89
N LEU A 43 3.00 -1.73 -7.67
CA LEU A 43 3.77 -0.60 -7.14
C LEU A 43 5.28 -0.83 -7.24
N ASN A 44 5.74 -1.88 -7.94
CA ASN A 44 7.14 -2.27 -8.01
C ASN A 44 8.07 -1.11 -8.40
N GLU A 45 7.70 -0.36 -9.44
CA GLU A 45 8.52 0.71 -10.02
C GLU A 45 8.72 1.91 -9.08
N ILE A 46 7.76 2.14 -8.17
CA ILE A 46 7.79 3.25 -7.21
C ILE A 46 8.08 2.79 -5.78
N CYS A 47 8.23 1.48 -5.55
CA CYS A 47 8.39 0.93 -4.21
C CYS A 47 9.86 1.00 -3.77
N PRO A 48 10.20 1.78 -2.72
CA PRO A 48 11.58 1.87 -2.24
C PRO A 48 12.11 0.56 -1.66
N SER A 49 11.21 -0.34 -1.22
CA SER A 49 11.60 -1.66 -0.72
C SER A 49 11.92 -2.66 -1.83
N SER A 50 11.47 -2.42 -3.07
CA SER A 50 11.78 -3.32 -4.18
C SER A 50 13.16 -3.11 -4.78
N GLN A 51 13.74 -1.92 -4.61
CA GLN A 51 15.06 -1.58 -5.14
C GLN A 51 16.21 -1.96 -4.18
N LYS A 52 15.91 -2.74 -3.13
CA LYS A 52 16.90 -3.25 -2.18
C LYS A 52 17.40 -4.63 -2.55
#